data_AF-H6LK57-F1
#
_entry.id   AF-H6LK57-F1
#
_cell.length_a   1.000
_cell.length_b   1.000
_cell.length_c   1.000
_cell.angle_alpha   90.00
_cell.angle_beta   90.00
_cell.angle_gamma   90.00
#
_symmetry.space_group_name_H-M   'P 1'
#
loop_
_entity.id
_entity.type
_entity.pdbx_description
1 polymer ?
#
loop_
_entity_poly.entity_id
_entity_poly.type
_entity_poly.pdbx_seq_one_letter_code
_entity_poly.pdbx_strand_id
1 'polypeptide(L)'
;MLTIEQYKNDDAAKTLNSWFFNDAIQFQTALFREMIRQGYFKEGPPHIIALQFYGPFYTLLCQYDNMPEKEAEALEILMAHIEQFASIYQIRKEED
;
A
#
# COMPACT_ATOMS: atom_id res chain seq x y z
N MET A 1 12.19 13.23 -5.83
CA MET A 1 12.21 13.19 -7.31
C MET A 1 12.61 11.79 -7.75
N LEU A 2 11.65 10.88 -7.84
CA LEU A 2 11.88 9.53 -8.33
C LEU A 2 11.33 9.26 -9.72
N THR A 3 10.50 10.11 -10.34
CA THR A 3 9.87 9.84 -11.64
C THR A 3 10.71 10.31 -12.84
N ILE A 4 11.39 11.47 -12.73
CA ILE A 4 12.23 12.01 -13.81
C ILE A 4 13.61 11.32 -13.83
N GLU A 5 14.16 10.97 -12.68
CA GLU A 5 15.43 10.24 -12.57
C GLU A 5 15.32 8.79 -13.09
N GLN A 6 14.10 8.22 -13.22
CA GLN A 6 13.92 6.89 -13.85
C GLN A 6 14.37 6.85 -15.30
N TYR A 7 14.25 7.98 -16.00
CA TYR A 7 14.60 8.10 -17.41
C TYR A 7 16.09 8.40 -17.64
N LYS A 8 16.88 8.63 -16.59
CA LYS A 8 18.31 8.94 -16.71
C LYS A 8 19.22 7.74 -16.46
N ASN A 9 18.78 6.75 -15.67
CA ASN A 9 19.56 5.54 -15.39
C ASN A 9 18.63 4.32 -15.25
N ASP A 10 18.46 3.62 -16.37
CA ASP A 10 17.40 2.63 -16.61
C ASP A 10 17.45 1.44 -15.63
N ASP A 11 18.65 1.07 -15.14
CA ASP A 11 18.82 -0.10 -14.26
C ASP A 11 18.56 0.18 -12.78
N ALA A 12 18.98 1.35 -12.28
CA ALA A 12 18.72 1.76 -10.90
C ALA A 12 17.23 2.03 -10.67
N ALA A 13 16.59 2.64 -11.68
CA ALA A 13 15.16 2.91 -11.69
C ALA A 13 14.30 1.64 -11.78
N LYS A 14 14.71 0.66 -12.60
CA LYS A 14 14.07 -0.66 -12.67
C LYS A 14 14.23 -1.45 -11.38
N THR A 15 15.41 -1.42 -10.77
CA THR A 15 15.66 -2.12 -9.50
C THR A 15 14.79 -1.53 -8.38
N LEU A 16 14.74 -0.19 -8.29
CA LEU A 16 13.90 0.49 -7.32
C LEU A 16 12.41 0.21 -7.57
N ASN A 17 11.92 0.33 -8.80
CA ASN A 17 10.53 -0.01 -9.13
C ASN A 17 10.21 -1.48 -8.81
N SER A 18 11.08 -2.41 -9.20
CA SER A 18 10.85 -3.84 -9.00
C SER A 18 10.77 -4.20 -7.52
N TRP A 19 11.68 -3.70 -6.68
CA TRP A 19 11.65 -3.93 -5.23
C TRP A 19 10.48 -3.20 -4.55
N PHE A 20 10.25 -1.93 -4.87
CA PHE A 20 9.21 -1.14 -4.18
C PHE A 20 7.80 -1.60 -4.53
N PHE A 21 7.54 -1.96 -5.79
CA PHE A 21 6.20 -2.40 -6.18
C PHE A 21 6.01 -3.90 -6.05
N ASN A 22 6.84 -4.70 -6.70
CA ASN A 22 6.53 -6.12 -6.87
C ASN A 22 6.66 -6.86 -5.55
N ASP A 23 7.73 -6.61 -4.80
CA ASP A 23 7.97 -7.31 -3.54
C ASP A 23 6.97 -6.86 -2.45
N ALA A 24 6.62 -5.56 -2.41
CA ALA A 24 5.61 -5.06 -1.49
C ALA A 24 4.23 -5.67 -1.77
N ILE A 25 3.81 -5.71 -3.05
CA ILE A 25 2.54 -6.33 -3.44
C ILE A 25 2.55 -7.83 -3.18
N GLN A 26 3.66 -8.53 -3.44
CA GLN A 26 3.76 -9.97 -3.16
C GLN A 26 3.66 -10.26 -1.66
N PHE A 27 4.39 -9.51 -0.84
CA PHE A 27 4.32 -9.62 0.61
C PHE A 27 2.90 -9.37 1.12
N GLN A 28 2.28 -8.28 0.70
CA GLN A 28 0.92 -7.92 1.12
C GLN A 28 -0.12 -8.93 0.60
N THR A 29 0.06 -9.50 -0.59
CA THR A 29 -0.79 -10.57 -1.11
C THR A 29 -0.72 -11.80 -0.19
N ALA A 30 0.47 -12.18 0.26
CA ALA A 30 0.64 -13.29 1.20
C ALA A 30 0.03 -12.98 2.57
N LEU A 31 0.24 -11.76 3.07
CA LEU A 31 -0.36 -11.29 4.32
C LEU A 31 -1.89 -11.35 4.29
N PHE A 32 -2.52 -10.73 3.29
CA PHE A 32 -3.99 -10.69 3.21
C PHE A 32 -4.59 -12.08 2.96
N ARG A 33 -3.90 -12.95 2.21
CA ARG A 33 -4.31 -14.36 2.08
C ARG A 33 -4.40 -15.03 3.45
N GLU A 34 -3.40 -14.81 4.30
CA GLU A 34 -3.36 -15.40 5.63
C GLU A 34 -4.40 -14.78 6.57
N MET A 35 -4.62 -13.47 6.51
CA MET A 35 -5.67 -12.80 7.30
C MET A 35 -7.08 -13.27 6.92
N ILE A 36 -7.33 -13.54 5.63
CA ILE A 36 -8.57 -14.16 5.17
C ILE A 36 -8.68 -15.58 5.71
N ARG A 37 -7.62 -16.39 5.57
CA ARG A 37 -7.59 -17.79 6.06
C ARG A 37 -7.89 -17.90 7.56
N GLN A 38 -7.44 -16.92 8.35
CA GLN A 38 -7.67 -16.87 9.80
C GLN A 38 -9.02 -16.23 10.19
N GLY A 39 -9.80 -15.74 9.23
CA GLY A 39 -11.10 -15.11 9.47
C GLY A 39 -11.02 -13.70 10.06
N TYR A 40 -9.87 -13.04 9.98
CA TYR A 40 -9.74 -11.63 10.36
C TYR A 40 -10.23 -10.69 9.27
N PHE A 41 -10.18 -11.13 8.00
CA PHE A 41 -10.54 -10.35 6.83
C PHE A 41 -11.64 -11.04 6.02
N LYS A 42 -12.49 -10.24 5.36
CA LYS A 42 -13.53 -10.72 4.44
C LYS A 42 -12.92 -11.46 3.25
N GLU A 43 -13.63 -12.48 2.76
CA GLU A 43 -13.25 -13.23 1.57
C GLU A 43 -13.09 -12.33 0.33
N GLY A 44 -12.05 -12.61 -0.46
CA GLY A 44 -11.77 -11.90 -1.70
C GLY A 44 -10.40 -12.27 -2.29
N PRO A 45 -10.11 -11.87 -3.55
CA PRO A 45 -8.83 -12.19 -4.18
C PRO A 45 -7.68 -11.44 -3.47
N PRO A 46 -6.74 -12.13 -2.79
CA PRO A 46 -5.76 -11.46 -1.93
C PRO A 46 -4.84 -10.47 -2.67
N HIS A 47 -4.57 -10.74 -3.95
CA HIS A 47 -3.77 -9.86 -4.79
C HIS A 47 -4.49 -8.53 -5.08
N ILE A 48 -5.81 -8.57 -5.30
CA ILE A 48 -6.60 -7.36 -5.54
C ILE A 48 -6.69 -6.53 -4.25
N ILE A 49 -6.84 -7.19 -3.11
CA ILE A 49 -6.85 -6.53 -1.79
C ILE A 49 -5.50 -5.86 -1.52
N ALA A 50 -4.39 -6.53 -1.84
CA ALA A 50 -3.05 -5.94 -1.74
C ALA A 50 -2.89 -4.69 -2.63
N LEU A 51 -3.37 -4.74 -3.87
CA LEU A 51 -3.33 -3.58 -4.78
C LEU A 51 -4.17 -2.41 -4.26
N GLN A 52 -5.35 -2.68 -3.71
CA GLN A 52 -6.21 -1.65 -3.12
C GLN A 52 -5.58 -1.03 -1.88
N PHE A 53 -4.87 -1.83 -1.07
CA PHE A 53 -4.13 -1.33 0.07
C PHE A 53 -2.92 -0.48 -0.37
N TYR A 54 -2.10 -0.98 -1.30
CA TYR A 54 -0.84 -0.35 -1.66
C TYR A 54 -0.99 0.86 -2.59
N GLY A 55 -1.98 0.86 -3.48
CA GLY A 55 -2.15 1.90 -4.50
C GLY A 55 -2.17 3.31 -3.92
N PRO A 56 -2.95 3.57 -2.87
CA PRO A 56 -2.95 4.87 -2.19
C PRO A 56 -1.62 5.21 -1.52
N PHE A 57 -0.92 4.25 -0.89
CA PHE A 57 0.43 4.48 -0.35
C PHE A 57 1.39 4.96 -1.44
N TYR A 58 1.44 4.24 -2.57
CA TYR A 58 2.30 4.61 -3.69
C TYR A 58 1.93 5.99 -4.25
N THR A 59 0.63 6.27 -4.38
CA THR A 59 0.13 7.56 -4.85
C THR A 59 0.61 8.70 -3.95
N LEU A 60 0.49 8.55 -2.62
CA LEU A 60 0.95 9.54 -1.66
C LEU A 60 2.47 9.70 -1.72
N LEU A 61 3.23 8.60 -1.80
CA LEU A 61 4.69 8.67 -1.95
C LEU A 61 5.08 9.50 -3.18
N CYS A 62 4.45 9.28 -4.33
CA CYS A 62 4.72 10.07 -5.54
C CYS A 62 4.28 11.53 -5.41
N GLN A 63 3.13 11.79 -4.80
CA GLN A 63 2.56 13.12 -4.68
C GLN A 63 3.40 14.02 -3.75
N TYR A 64 3.93 13.46 -2.67
CA TYR A 64 4.63 14.21 -1.61
C TYR A 64 6.16 14.09 -1.67
N ASP A 65 6.73 13.37 -2.65
CA ASP A 65 8.17 13.08 -2.87
C ASP A 65 9.12 14.31 -2.85
N ASN A 66 8.60 15.54 -2.93
CA ASN A 66 9.39 16.78 -2.81
C ASN A 66 8.67 17.88 -2.02
N MET A 67 7.74 17.52 -1.13
CA MET A 67 6.96 18.45 -0.32
C MET A 67 7.12 18.12 1.18
N PRO A 68 8.33 18.22 1.75
CA PRO A 68 8.57 17.86 3.15
C PRO A 68 7.71 18.68 4.12
N GLU A 69 7.35 19.91 3.76
CA GLU A 69 6.45 20.77 4.54
C GLU A 69 5.02 20.22 4.65
N LYS A 70 4.66 19.23 3.82
CA LYS A 70 3.35 18.59 3.80
C LYS A 70 3.37 17.14 4.31
N GLU A 71 4.46 16.70 4.93
CA GLU A 71 4.57 15.34 5.48
C GLU A 71 3.43 15.01 6.46
N ALA A 72 3.06 15.97 7.32
CA ALA A 72 1.96 15.79 8.28
C ALA A 72 0.61 15.54 7.58
N GLU A 73 0.33 16.26 6.50
CA GLU A 73 -0.88 16.09 5.68
C GLU A 73 -0.88 14.71 5.01
N ALA A 74 0.26 14.29 4.44
CA ALA A 74 0.40 12.98 3.81
C ALA A 74 0.16 11.83 4.81
N LEU A 75 0.68 11.96 6.03
CA LEU A 75 0.48 10.99 7.11
C LEU A 75 -0.98 10.93 7.56
N GLU A 76 -1.66 12.07 7.68
CA GLU A 76 -3.08 12.13 8.02
C GLU A 76 -3.93 11.39 6.98
N ILE A 77 -3.72 11.66 5.69
CA ILE A 77 -4.41 10.96 4.61
C ILE A 77 -4.11 9.46 4.63
N LEU A 78 -2.85 9.11 4.90
CA LEU A 78 -2.45 7.71 4.97
C LEU A 78 -3.14 6.95 6.10
N MET A 79 -3.21 7.55 7.29
CA MET A 79 -3.92 6.98 8.44
C MET A 79 -5.40 6.81 8.14
N ALA A 80 -6.05 7.84 7.59
CA ALA A 80 -7.46 7.76 7.19
C ALA A 80 -7.70 6.63 6.15
N HIS A 81 -6.77 6.46 5.20
CA HIS A 81 -6.83 5.36 4.25
C HIS A 81 -6.72 3.98 4.94
N ILE A 82 -5.81 3.80 5.90
CA ILE A 82 -5.66 2.55 6.64
C ILE A 82 -6.94 2.23 7.44
N GLU A 83 -7.49 3.21 8.14
CA GLU A 83 -8.73 3.05 8.92
C GLU A 83 -9.91 2.68 8.02
N GLN A 84 -10.04 3.36 6.88
CA GLN A 84 -11.10 3.07 5.92
C GLN A 84 -10.91 1.69 5.26
N PHE A 85 -9.68 1.31 4.92
CA PHE A 85 -9.39 -0.01 4.39
C PHE A 85 -9.75 -1.11 5.40
N ALA A 86 -9.39 -0.92 6.68
CA ALA A 86 -9.77 -1.82 7.75
C ALA A 86 -11.29 -1.90 7.92
N SER A 87 -12.03 -0.78 7.87
CA SER A 87 -13.49 -0.80 7.97
C SER A 87 -14.17 -1.59 6.84
N ILE A 88 -13.58 -1.58 5.64
CA ILE A 88 -14.08 -2.33 4.48
C ILE A 88 -13.78 -3.82 4.61
N TYR A 89 -12.57 -4.21 5.02
CA TYR A 89 -12.12 -5.60 4.92
C TYR A 89 -12.06 -6.36 6.24
N GLN A 90 -11.84 -5.70 7.37
CA GLN A 90 -11.73 -6.37 8.66
C GLN A 90 -13.09 -6.91 9.10
N ILE A 91 -13.11 -8.16 9.55
CA ILE A 91 -14.24 -8.74 10.25
C ILE A 91 -14.12 -8.31 11.71
N ARG A 92 -14.99 -7.40 12.15
CA ARG A 92 -15.11 -7.07 13.57
C ARG A 92 -15.87 -8.22 14.23
N LYS A 93 -15.22 -8.93 15.16
CA LYS A 93 -15.97 -9.76 16.10
C LYS A 93 -16.70 -8.80 17.03
N GLU A 94 -18.02 -8.93 17.13
CA GLU A 94 -18.74 -8.37 18.26
C GLU A 94 -18.14 -9.03 19.51
N GLU A 95 -17.63 -8.23 20.44
CA GLU A 95 -17.28 -8.71 21.76
C GLU A 95 -18.62 -9.03 22.44
N ASP A 96 -18.90 -10.34 22.63
CA ASP A 96 -20.03 -10.85 23.41
C ASP A 96 -19.97 -10.41 24.88
#